data_AF-A0A1C4Z869-F1
#
_entry.id   AF-A0A1C4Z869-F1
#
_cell.length_a   1.000
_cell.length_b   1.000
_cell.length_c   1.000
_cell.angle_alpha   90.00
_cell.angle_beta   90.00
_cell.angle_gamma   90.00
#
_symmetry.space_group_name_H-M   'P 1'
#
loop_
_entity.id
_entity.type
_entity.pdbx_description
1 polymer ?
#
loop_
_entity_poly.entity_id
_entity_poly.type
_entity_poly.pdbx_seq_one_letter_code
_entity_poly.pdbx_strand_id
1 'polypeptide(L)'
;MERSWMFAHLAVPVGGCPDARAAELVGTVVAGLVATVRAADPRSRWFYDRLGPRTNPRLRVGLHASAVGLDAARRRLGGDPAASLAPDPYAVRDAARGGPLAQASSEVALTLLGGDAPWLAGMELPLTVAHLRHLCDLMPVADRPAFLFLHWQDRSRSLSAASRRDLAAQADTGAEKIVLAAGDLPSTGPVAAAWQRYLDRVTEVMGADHAATPRGFLLAEHAQLTHERWGIDPAVDSLAAMALRLALRRDGPPSVPTAPPAATRRIPTR
;
A
#
# COMPACT_ATOMS: atom_id res chain seq x y z
N MET A 1 24.37 17.06 12.08
CA MET A 1 24.16 15.93 13.02
C MET A 1 23.89 14.69 12.20
N GLU A 2 24.65 13.63 12.46
CA GLU A 2 24.43 12.33 11.85
C GLU A 2 23.09 11.75 12.31
N ARG A 3 22.40 11.06 11.39
CA ARG A 3 21.11 10.43 11.64
C ARG A 3 21.26 8.94 11.42
N SER A 4 20.55 8.17 12.23
CA SER A 4 20.62 6.72 12.17
C SER A 4 19.24 6.12 12.25
N TRP A 5 19.17 4.84 11.88
CA TRP A 5 17.95 4.06 11.95
C TRP A 5 17.85 3.34 13.29
N MET A 6 16.62 3.27 13.80
CA MET A 6 16.23 2.40 14.89
C MET A 6 14.96 1.65 14.48
N PHE A 7 14.85 0.40 14.89
CA PHE A 7 13.68 -0.43 14.66
C PHE A 7 13.11 -0.95 15.96
N ALA A 8 11.79 -1.06 16.00
CA ALA A 8 11.07 -1.69 17.09
C ALA A 8 9.98 -2.61 16.54
N HIS A 9 9.76 -3.73 17.21
CA HIS A 9 8.56 -4.55 17.05
C HIS A 9 7.58 -4.20 18.16
N LEU A 10 6.31 -4.02 17.79
CA LEU A 10 5.19 -3.85 18.69
C LEU A 10 4.26 -5.04 18.49
N ALA A 11 4.00 -5.79 19.56
CA ALA A 11 3.05 -6.90 19.51
C ALA A 11 1.63 -6.35 19.37
N VAL A 12 0.85 -6.90 18.42
CA VAL A 12 -0.58 -6.60 18.36
C VAL A 12 -1.28 -7.39 19.47
N PRO A 13 -2.06 -6.76 20.36
CA PRO A 13 -2.74 -7.45 21.45
C PRO A 13 -3.61 -8.61 20.97
N VAL A 14 -3.61 -9.70 21.74
CA VAL A 14 -4.45 -10.88 21.46
C VAL A 14 -5.92 -10.59 21.79
N GLY A 15 -6.83 -11.10 20.96
CA GLY A 15 -8.28 -10.99 21.15
C GLY A 15 -8.95 -9.88 20.31
N GLY A 16 -10.14 -10.19 19.77
CA GLY A 16 -10.83 -9.34 18.81
C GLY A 16 -10.32 -9.53 17.37
N CYS A 17 -10.71 -8.64 16.47
CA CYS A 17 -10.24 -8.64 15.09
C CYS A 17 -8.79 -8.14 15.02
N PRO A 18 -7.81 -8.93 14.51
CA PRO A 18 -6.41 -8.52 14.45
C PRO A 18 -6.17 -7.20 13.71
N ASP A 19 -6.91 -6.95 12.62
CA ASP A 19 -6.74 -5.74 11.83
C ASP A 19 -7.25 -4.49 12.55
N ALA A 20 -8.32 -4.61 13.34
CA ALA A 20 -8.81 -3.54 14.19
C ALA A 20 -7.82 -3.22 15.32
N ARG A 21 -7.22 -4.25 15.95
CA ARG A 21 -6.19 -4.06 16.97
C ARG A 21 -4.91 -3.46 16.43
N ALA A 22 -4.50 -3.85 15.23
CA ALA A 22 -3.37 -3.23 14.55
C ALA A 22 -3.65 -1.75 14.23
N ALA A 23 -4.86 -1.41 13.77
CA ALA A 23 -5.28 -0.03 13.53
C ALA A 23 -5.27 0.80 14.83
N GLU A 24 -5.82 0.26 15.92
CA GLU A 24 -5.79 0.87 17.26
C GLU A 24 -4.36 1.15 17.70
N LEU A 25 -3.45 0.18 17.55
CA LEU A 25 -2.04 0.32 17.90
C LEU A 25 -1.34 1.40 17.07
N VAL A 26 -1.67 1.50 15.78
CA VAL A 26 -1.18 2.58 14.89
C VAL A 26 -1.71 3.94 15.37
N GLY A 27 -3.00 4.06 15.63
CA GLY A 27 -3.66 5.29 16.04
C GLY A 27 -3.26 5.80 17.44
N THR A 28 -2.77 4.91 18.31
CA THR A 28 -2.44 5.23 19.70
C THR A 28 -0.93 5.21 19.95
N VAL A 29 -0.33 4.03 20.03
CA VAL A 29 1.07 3.82 20.42
C VAL A 29 2.01 4.37 19.36
N VAL A 30 1.79 4.05 18.08
CA VAL A 30 2.65 4.54 17.00
C VAL A 30 2.48 6.05 16.82
N ALA A 31 1.26 6.57 16.82
CA ALA A 31 1.01 8.02 16.77
C ALA A 31 1.73 8.78 17.91
N GLY A 32 1.63 8.28 19.14
CA GLY A 32 2.30 8.87 20.30
C GLY A 32 3.83 8.77 20.23
N LEU A 33 4.37 7.67 19.72
CA LEU A 33 5.81 7.49 19.48
C LEU A 33 6.31 8.50 18.44
N VAL A 34 5.62 8.62 17.31
CA VAL A 34 5.97 9.56 16.23
C VAL A 34 5.92 11.01 16.72
N ALA A 35 4.88 11.38 17.48
CA ALA A 35 4.78 12.71 18.09
C ALA A 35 5.95 13.00 19.02
N THR A 36 6.33 12.03 19.86
CA THR A 36 7.47 12.14 20.79
C THR A 36 8.78 12.36 20.04
N VAL A 37 9.04 11.59 18.98
CA VAL A 37 10.26 11.71 18.18
C VAL A 37 10.29 13.05 17.45
N ARG A 38 9.17 13.49 16.87
CA ARG A 38 9.08 14.77 16.15
C ARG A 38 9.28 15.98 17.04
N ALA A 39 8.82 15.94 18.29
CA ALA A 39 9.07 17.00 19.26
C ALA A 39 10.58 17.18 19.53
N ALA A 40 11.34 16.08 19.53
CA ALA A 40 12.78 16.08 19.73
C ALA A 40 13.58 16.30 18.43
N ASP A 41 13.06 15.84 17.29
CA ASP A 41 13.65 15.97 15.96
C ASP A 41 12.56 16.18 14.89
N PRO A 42 12.23 17.45 14.56
CA PRO A 42 11.17 17.78 13.59
C PRO A 42 11.42 17.25 12.18
N ARG A 43 12.68 16.94 11.85
CA ARG A 43 13.06 16.44 10.53
C ARG A 43 13.09 14.90 10.48
N SER A 44 12.73 14.21 11.57
CA SER A 44 12.72 12.75 11.64
C SER A 44 11.81 12.15 10.56
N ARG A 45 12.15 10.93 10.14
CA ARG A 45 11.35 10.12 9.22
C ARG A 45 10.97 8.83 9.91
N TRP A 46 9.83 8.27 9.52
CA TRP A 46 9.35 7.04 10.09
C TRP A 46 8.50 6.28 9.09
N PHE A 47 8.29 5.00 9.35
CA PHE A 47 7.28 4.18 8.69
C PHE A 47 6.95 3.00 9.59
N TYR A 48 5.91 2.25 9.24
CA TYR A 48 5.66 0.94 9.84
C TYR A 48 5.33 -0.10 8.78
N ASP A 49 5.47 -1.38 9.12
CA ASP A 49 4.94 -2.49 8.35
C ASP A 49 4.19 -3.44 9.28
N ARG A 50 3.23 -4.17 8.72
CA ARG A 50 2.61 -5.31 9.40
C ARG A 50 3.47 -6.56 9.15
N LEU A 51 3.73 -7.32 10.21
CA LEU A 51 4.52 -8.54 10.19
C LEU A 51 3.78 -9.69 10.85
N GLY A 52 4.20 -10.90 10.50
CA GLY A 52 3.75 -12.13 11.16
C GLY A 52 2.42 -12.67 10.63
N PRO A 53 2.08 -13.91 10.98
CA PRO A 53 0.81 -14.51 10.63
C PRO A 53 -0.34 -13.80 11.37
N ARG A 54 -1.57 -13.93 10.85
CA ARG A 54 -2.78 -13.37 11.49
C ARG A 54 -2.97 -13.79 12.96
N THR A 55 -2.42 -14.94 13.35
CA THR A 55 -2.48 -15.48 14.72
C THR A 55 -1.48 -14.83 15.69
N ASN A 56 -0.47 -14.13 15.19
CA ASN A 56 0.51 -13.40 15.99
C ASN A 56 1.00 -12.16 15.22
N PRO A 57 0.10 -11.19 14.97
CA PRO A 57 0.45 -10.03 14.20
C PRO A 57 1.37 -9.12 15.01
N ARG A 58 2.31 -8.48 14.32
CA ARG A 58 3.22 -7.50 14.89
C ARG A 58 3.28 -6.29 13.98
N LEU A 59 3.53 -5.13 14.55
CA LEU A 59 3.97 -3.98 13.79
C LEU A 59 5.48 -3.86 13.91
N ARG A 60 6.15 -3.60 12.81
CA ARG A 60 7.52 -3.10 12.82
C ARG A 60 7.50 -1.62 12.58
N VAL A 61 8.13 -0.84 13.44
CA VAL A 61 8.30 0.61 13.26
C VAL A 61 9.76 0.90 12.97
N GLY A 62 10.02 1.61 11.88
CA GLY A 62 11.34 2.15 11.55
C GLY A 62 11.37 3.65 11.83
N LEU A 63 12.39 4.11 12.54
CA LEU A 63 12.61 5.52 12.87
C LEU A 63 13.98 5.96 12.37
N HIS A 64 14.04 7.05 11.61
CA HIS A 64 15.27 7.70 11.16
C HIS A 64 15.34 9.11 11.73
N ALA A 65 16.17 9.29 12.74
CA ALA A 65 16.25 10.54 13.50
C ALA A 65 17.69 10.79 13.99
N SER A 66 17.92 11.97 14.53
CA SER A 66 19.10 12.29 15.34
C SER A 66 19.12 11.45 16.62
N ALA A 67 20.30 11.38 17.27
CA ALA A 67 20.48 10.66 18.53
C ALA A 67 19.43 11.07 19.59
N VAL A 68 19.15 12.36 19.75
CA VAL A 68 18.16 12.89 20.70
C VAL A 68 16.75 12.36 20.40
N GLY A 69 16.36 12.32 19.12
CA GLY A 69 15.08 11.76 18.70
C GLY A 69 14.98 10.26 18.96
N LEU A 70 16.04 9.50 18.71
CA LEU A 70 16.08 8.07 18.98
C LEU A 70 16.09 7.76 20.50
N ASP A 71 16.76 8.56 21.31
CA ASP A 71 16.73 8.41 22.77
C ASP A 71 15.34 8.70 23.35
N ALA A 72 14.64 9.69 22.80
CA ALA A 72 13.24 9.94 23.14
C ALA A 72 12.36 8.72 22.80
N ALA A 73 12.56 8.10 21.64
CA ALA A 73 11.87 6.88 21.25
C ALA A 73 12.17 5.71 22.21
N ARG A 74 13.45 5.47 22.54
CA ARG A 74 13.86 4.41 23.48
C ARG A 74 13.21 4.58 24.85
N ARG A 75 13.20 5.80 25.39
CA ARG A 75 12.54 6.08 26.67
C ARG A 75 11.04 5.81 26.61
N ARG A 76 10.38 6.18 25.50
CA ARG A 76 8.94 5.94 25.31
C ARG A 76 8.59 4.47 25.23
N LEU A 77 9.44 3.66 24.59
CA LEU A 77 9.26 2.22 24.40
C LEU A 77 9.73 1.39 25.61
N GLY A 78 10.71 1.86 26.38
CA GLY A 78 11.34 1.10 27.46
C GLY A 78 10.42 0.72 28.63
N GLY A 79 9.23 1.32 28.73
CA GLY A 79 8.20 0.94 29.70
C GLY A 79 7.13 0.01 29.16
N ASP A 80 7.17 -0.36 27.87
CA ASP A 80 6.15 -1.17 27.23
C ASP A 80 6.65 -2.61 27.00
N PRO A 81 6.13 -3.61 27.73
CA PRO A 81 6.54 -5.01 27.58
C PRO A 81 6.11 -5.60 26.23
N ALA A 82 5.18 -4.98 25.50
CA ALA A 82 4.78 -5.38 24.16
C ALA A 82 5.72 -4.83 23.07
N ALA A 83 6.66 -3.94 23.44
CA ALA A 83 7.66 -3.38 22.55
C ALA A 83 9.03 -4.05 22.73
N SER A 84 9.72 -4.32 21.63
CA SER A 84 11.12 -4.75 21.65
C SER A 84 11.91 -4.09 20.55
N LEU A 85 13.18 -3.75 20.81
CA LEU A 85 14.07 -3.27 19.77
C LEU A 85 14.40 -4.40 18.79
N ALA A 86 14.49 -4.06 17.51
CA ALA A 86 14.72 -5.00 16.43
C ALA A 86 15.97 -4.62 15.62
N PRO A 87 16.65 -5.60 14.99
CA PRO A 87 17.69 -5.31 14.00
C PRO A 87 17.10 -4.63 12.77
N ASP A 88 17.95 -3.95 11.97
CA ASP A 88 17.56 -3.45 10.65
C ASP A 88 17.21 -4.64 9.74
N PRO A 89 15.97 -4.74 9.25
CA PRO A 89 15.54 -5.87 8.44
C PRO A 89 15.85 -5.67 6.96
N TYR A 90 16.30 -4.48 6.53
CA TYR A 90 16.47 -4.15 5.11
C TYR A 90 17.93 -4.24 4.69
N ALA A 91 18.27 -5.33 4.01
CA ALA A 91 19.55 -5.43 3.31
C ALA A 91 19.69 -4.36 2.20
N VAL A 92 18.58 -4.01 1.56
CA VAL A 92 18.47 -2.94 0.56
C VAL A 92 17.24 -2.10 0.88
N ARG A 93 17.40 -0.77 0.86
CA ARG A 93 16.32 0.21 1.02
C ARG A 93 16.06 0.89 -0.31
N ASP A 94 14.80 1.01 -0.65
CA ASP A 94 14.31 1.76 -1.80
C ASP A 94 13.24 2.77 -1.34
N ALA A 95 12.61 3.46 -2.29
CA ALA A 95 11.61 4.46 -1.96
C ALA A 95 10.39 3.86 -1.21
N ALA A 96 9.98 2.63 -1.52
CA ALA A 96 8.83 1.92 -0.94
C ALA A 96 9.16 1.14 0.34
N ARG A 97 10.43 0.76 0.55
CA ARG A 97 10.96 0.02 1.70
C ARG A 97 11.85 0.89 2.58
N GLY A 98 11.20 1.64 3.47
CA GLY A 98 11.85 2.55 4.40
C GLY A 98 12.33 3.87 3.80
N GLY A 99 12.00 4.14 2.54
CA GLY A 99 12.21 5.41 1.88
C GLY A 99 11.01 6.37 1.96
N PRO A 100 10.96 7.40 1.10
CA PRO A 100 9.94 8.45 1.15
C PRO A 100 8.50 7.96 0.93
N LEU A 101 8.28 6.91 0.13
CA LEU A 101 6.94 6.35 -0.11
C LEU A 101 6.45 5.50 1.08
N ALA A 102 7.37 4.79 1.74
CA ALA A 102 7.08 4.09 2.99
C ALA A 102 6.61 5.06 4.08
N GLN A 103 7.31 6.20 4.18
CA GLN A 103 6.89 7.27 5.08
C GLN A 103 5.52 7.82 4.68
N ALA A 104 5.34 8.24 3.43
CA ALA A 104 4.09 8.86 2.97
C ALA A 104 2.86 7.98 3.22
N SER A 105 2.95 6.68 2.91
CA SER A 105 1.87 5.71 3.17
C SER A 105 1.60 5.51 4.67
N SER A 106 2.63 5.61 5.51
CA SER A 106 2.48 5.53 6.97
C SER A 106 1.86 6.79 7.57
N GLU A 107 2.18 7.98 7.03
CA GLU A 107 1.57 9.26 7.46
C GLU A 107 0.07 9.28 7.21
N VAL A 108 -0.35 8.91 6.00
CA VAL A 108 -1.78 8.88 5.66
C VAL A 108 -2.50 7.81 6.47
N ALA A 109 -1.85 6.68 6.78
CA ALA A 109 -2.40 5.64 7.64
C ALA A 109 -2.73 6.14 9.05
N LEU A 110 -1.95 7.05 9.64
CA LEU A 110 -2.29 7.64 10.94
C LEU A 110 -3.65 8.36 10.91
N THR A 111 -3.98 8.97 9.78
CA THR A 111 -5.26 9.70 9.60
C THR A 111 -6.40 8.75 9.24
N LEU A 112 -6.12 7.68 8.48
CA LEU A 112 -7.13 6.70 8.06
C LEU A 112 -7.52 5.72 9.16
N LEU A 113 -6.55 5.32 9.99
CA LEU A 113 -6.69 4.25 10.98
C LEU A 113 -6.83 4.79 12.42
N GLY A 114 -6.42 6.03 12.68
CA GLY A 114 -6.47 6.63 14.01
C GLY A 114 -7.82 7.27 14.37
N GLY A 115 -7.98 7.57 15.66
CA GLY A 115 -9.19 8.21 16.22
C GLY A 115 -10.23 7.22 16.77
N ASP A 116 -11.28 7.77 17.39
CA ASP A 116 -12.35 6.98 18.02
C ASP A 116 -13.24 6.24 16.99
N ALA A 117 -13.29 6.74 15.75
CA ALA A 117 -14.00 6.14 14.63
C ALA A 117 -13.08 6.09 13.38
N PRO A 118 -12.39 4.97 13.13
CA PRO A 118 -11.49 4.83 11.98
C PRO A 118 -12.22 5.06 10.66
N TRP A 119 -11.71 5.96 9.83
CA TRP A 119 -12.34 6.32 8.55
C TRP A 119 -12.37 5.14 7.56
N LEU A 120 -11.38 4.25 7.64
CA LEU A 120 -11.24 3.14 6.71
C LEU A 120 -12.32 2.07 6.85
N ALA A 121 -12.93 1.92 8.04
CA ALA A 121 -13.87 0.83 8.30
C ALA A 121 -15.11 0.94 7.38
N GLY A 122 -15.30 -0.06 6.51
CA GLY A 122 -16.36 -0.08 5.50
C GLY A 122 -16.05 0.71 4.22
N MET A 123 -14.88 1.36 4.15
CA MET A 123 -14.39 2.13 3.01
C MET A 123 -13.22 1.44 2.29
N GLU A 124 -12.90 0.19 2.64
CA GLU A 124 -11.72 -0.52 2.16
C GLU A 124 -11.72 -0.66 0.64
N LEU A 125 -12.80 -1.20 0.06
CA LEU A 125 -12.93 -1.38 -1.39
C LEU A 125 -12.90 -0.05 -2.16
N PRO A 126 -13.75 0.95 -1.86
CA PRO A 126 -13.74 2.20 -2.61
C PRO A 126 -12.41 2.97 -2.46
N LEU A 127 -11.78 2.99 -1.26
CA LEU A 127 -10.46 3.60 -1.09
C LEU A 127 -9.39 2.87 -1.90
N THR A 128 -9.38 1.54 -1.88
CA THR A 128 -8.42 0.73 -2.65
C THR A 128 -8.55 0.99 -4.15
N VAL A 129 -9.78 1.09 -4.66
CA VAL A 129 -10.04 1.44 -6.07
C VAL A 129 -9.54 2.85 -6.40
N ALA A 130 -9.86 3.85 -5.57
CA ALA A 130 -9.41 5.23 -5.76
C ALA A 130 -7.87 5.31 -5.75
N HIS A 131 -7.24 4.63 -4.79
CA HIS A 131 -5.80 4.55 -4.68
C HIS A 131 -5.14 3.94 -5.93
N LEU A 132 -5.59 2.76 -6.34
CA LEU A 132 -5.05 2.08 -7.51
C LEU A 132 -5.28 2.90 -8.78
N ARG A 133 -6.40 3.62 -8.90
CA ARG A 133 -6.65 4.53 -10.02
C ARG A 133 -5.60 5.64 -10.07
N HIS A 134 -5.36 6.34 -8.96
CA HIS A 134 -4.34 7.39 -8.91
C HIS A 134 -2.94 6.88 -9.26
N LEU A 135 -2.55 5.71 -8.73
CA LEU A 135 -1.26 5.11 -9.08
C LEU A 135 -1.20 4.67 -10.54
N CYS A 136 -2.30 4.15 -11.08
CA CYS A 136 -2.43 3.77 -12.48
C CYS A 136 -2.31 4.99 -13.41
N ASP A 137 -2.82 6.15 -13.01
CA ASP A 137 -2.71 7.39 -13.78
C ASP A 137 -1.26 7.93 -13.87
N LEU A 138 -0.38 7.52 -12.97
CA LEU A 138 1.06 7.81 -13.04
C LEU A 138 1.81 6.94 -14.07
N MET A 139 1.14 6.01 -14.73
CA MET A 139 1.69 5.12 -15.76
C MET A 139 1.27 5.56 -17.18
N PRO A 140 2.10 5.32 -18.21
CA PRO A 140 1.67 5.41 -19.60
C PRO A 140 0.40 4.60 -19.83
N VAL A 141 -0.54 5.12 -20.64
CA VAL A 141 -1.86 4.50 -20.88
C VAL A 141 -1.74 3.03 -21.31
N ALA A 142 -0.76 2.71 -22.15
CA ALA A 142 -0.51 1.36 -22.64
C ALA A 142 -0.13 0.36 -21.53
N ASP A 143 0.50 0.83 -20.45
CA ASP A 143 1.03 -0.01 -19.36
C ASP A 143 0.01 -0.22 -18.23
N ARG A 144 -1.04 0.61 -18.18
CA ARG A 144 -2.07 0.59 -17.13
C ARG A 144 -2.71 -0.78 -16.93
N PRO A 145 -3.13 -1.52 -17.99
CA PRO A 145 -3.73 -2.84 -17.80
C PRO A 145 -2.73 -3.89 -17.29
N ALA A 146 -1.45 -3.75 -17.63
CA ALA A 146 -0.40 -4.66 -17.18
C ALA A 146 -0.06 -4.42 -15.70
N PHE A 147 0.04 -3.15 -15.29
CA PHE A 147 0.19 -2.75 -13.88
C PHE A 147 -0.89 -3.38 -12.99
N LEU A 148 -2.17 -3.21 -13.34
CA LEU A 148 -3.28 -3.76 -12.56
C LEU A 148 -3.31 -5.29 -12.57
N PHE A 149 -2.92 -5.91 -13.68
CA PHE A 149 -2.81 -7.36 -13.76
C PHE A 149 -1.72 -7.91 -12.83
N LEU A 150 -0.53 -7.30 -12.83
CA LEU A 150 0.56 -7.71 -11.95
C LEU A 150 0.19 -7.52 -10.47
N HIS A 151 -0.48 -6.41 -10.15
CA HIS A 151 -0.99 -6.16 -8.80
C HIS A 151 -1.97 -7.25 -8.35
N TRP A 152 -2.99 -7.55 -9.17
CA TRP A 152 -3.92 -8.64 -8.91
C TRP A 152 -3.22 -10.00 -8.78
N GLN A 153 -2.30 -10.31 -9.70
CA GLN A 153 -1.63 -11.60 -9.75
C GLN A 153 -0.84 -11.85 -8.46
N ASP A 154 -0.17 -10.82 -7.94
CA ASP A 154 0.57 -10.93 -6.70
C ASP A 154 -0.35 -11.03 -5.47
N ARG A 155 -1.30 -10.10 -5.32
CA ARG A 155 -2.20 -10.06 -4.15
C ARG A 155 -3.06 -11.32 -4.03
N SER A 156 -3.48 -11.88 -5.17
CA SER A 156 -4.29 -13.09 -5.18
C SER A 156 -3.51 -14.37 -4.86
N ARG A 157 -2.17 -14.34 -4.74
CA ARG A 157 -1.34 -15.54 -4.47
C ARG A 157 -1.74 -16.30 -3.21
N SER A 158 -2.15 -15.58 -2.17
CA SER A 158 -2.60 -16.17 -0.90
C SER A 158 -4.03 -16.73 -0.95
N LEU A 159 -4.79 -16.41 -2.00
CA LEU A 159 -6.17 -16.84 -2.17
C LEU A 159 -6.26 -18.22 -2.81
N SER A 160 -7.27 -18.99 -2.42
CA SER A 160 -7.60 -20.28 -3.06
C SER A 160 -8.04 -20.09 -4.52
N ALA A 161 -7.93 -21.14 -5.33
CA ALA A 161 -8.40 -21.10 -6.72
C ALA A 161 -9.91 -20.81 -6.83
N ALA A 162 -10.72 -21.32 -5.89
CA ALA A 162 -12.15 -21.03 -5.84
C ALA A 162 -12.40 -19.54 -5.58
N SER A 163 -11.77 -18.97 -4.55
CA SER A 163 -11.88 -17.54 -4.21
C SER A 163 -11.45 -16.65 -5.38
N ARG A 164 -10.39 -17.00 -6.12
CA ARG A 164 -9.96 -16.23 -7.30
C ARG A 164 -11.02 -16.23 -8.40
N ARG A 165 -11.70 -17.36 -8.63
CA ARG A 165 -12.80 -17.44 -9.61
C ARG A 165 -14.00 -16.63 -9.18
N ASP A 166 -14.37 -16.70 -7.90
CA ASP A 166 -15.52 -15.97 -7.36
C ASP A 166 -15.30 -14.45 -7.47
N LEU A 167 -14.10 -13.97 -7.11
CA LEU A 167 -13.74 -12.57 -7.28
C LEU A 167 -13.71 -12.13 -8.75
N ALA A 168 -13.27 -13.01 -9.66
CA ALA A 168 -13.29 -12.72 -11.10
C ALA A 168 -14.73 -12.58 -11.62
N ALA A 169 -15.64 -13.46 -11.22
CA ALA A 169 -17.06 -13.38 -11.57
C ALA A 169 -17.74 -12.13 -10.99
N GLN A 170 -17.39 -11.78 -9.74
CA GLN A 170 -17.86 -10.56 -9.09
C GLN A 170 -17.37 -9.30 -9.83
N ALA A 171 -16.10 -9.27 -10.22
CA ALA A 171 -15.54 -8.15 -10.99
C ALA A 171 -16.20 -8.03 -12.36
N ASP A 172 -16.42 -9.14 -13.07
CA ASP A 172 -17.05 -9.12 -14.40
C ASP A 172 -18.48 -8.57 -14.37
N THR A 173 -19.26 -8.97 -13.36
CA THR A 173 -20.64 -8.52 -13.18
C THR A 173 -20.72 -7.07 -12.65
N GLY A 174 -19.76 -6.64 -11.85
CA GLY A 174 -19.87 -5.43 -11.03
C GLY A 174 -18.85 -4.32 -11.27
N ALA A 175 -17.91 -4.47 -12.22
CA ALA A 175 -16.76 -3.56 -12.38
C ALA A 175 -17.16 -2.08 -12.42
N GLU A 176 -18.09 -1.70 -13.28
CA GLU A 176 -18.53 -0.30 -13.44
C GLU A 176 -19.13 0.26 -12.15
N LYS A 177 -19.99 -0.52 -11.47
CA LYS A 177 -20.58 -0.11 -10.20
C LYS A 177 -19.53 0.06 -9.11
N ILE A 178 -18.57 -0.86 -9.03
CA ILE A 178 -17.46 -0.80 -8.06
C ILE A 178 -16.61 0.46 -8.30
N VAL A 179 -16.23 0.71 -9.55
CA VAL A 179 -15.40 1.86 -9.96
C VAL A 179 -16.14 3.18 -9.75
N LEU A 180 -17.43 3.23 -10.08
CA LEU A 180 -18.28 4.40 -9.87
C LEU A 180 -18.48 4.71 -8.38
N ALA A 181 -18.71 3.69 -7.55
CA ALA A 181 -18.89 3.85 -6.11
C ALA A 181 -17.64 4.39 -5.41
N ALA A 182 -16.46 4.14 -5.97
CA ALA A 182 -15.21 4.69 -5.44
C ALA A 182 -15.09 6.21 -5.61
N GLY A 183 -15.68 6.79 -6.68
CA GLY A 183 -15.50 8.21 -7.01
C GLY A 183 -14.02 8.63 -6.98
N ASP A 184 -13.73 9.87 -6.61
CA ASP A 184 -12.37 10.41 -6.44
C ASP A 184 -11.97 10.58 -4.96
N LEU A 185 -12.31 9.62 -4.09
CA LEU A 185 -12.18 9.79 -2.63
C LEU A 185 -10.78 10.26 -2.17
N PRO A 186 -10.68 11.20 -1.17
CA PRO A 186 -11.65 11.50 -0.11
C PRO A 186 -12.14 12.97 -0.02
N SER A 187 -13.39 13.15 0.40
CA SER A 187 -14.23 14.29 -0.01
C SER A 187 -14.21 15.57 0.84
N THR A 188 -13.77 15.58 2.12
CA THR A 188 -13.50 16.83 2.89
C THR A 188 -12.62 16.56 4.13
N GLY A 189 -12.09 17.61 4.74
CA GLY A 189 -11.50 17.56 6.09
C GLY A 189 -10.07 17.01 6.18
N PRO A 190 -9.65 16.53 7.37
CA PRO A 190 -8.27 16.09 7.61
C PRO A 190 -7.82 14.92 6.73
N VAL A 191 -8.73 14.00 6.40
CA VAL A 191 -8.47 12.85 5.52
C VAL A 191 -8.14 13.31 4.10
N ALA A 192 -8.92 14.24 3.54
CA ALA A 192 -8.65 14.82 2.22
C ALA A 192 -7.27 15.49 2.16
N ALA A 193 -6.91 16.25 3.19
CA ALA A 193 -5.60 16.90 3.26
C ALA A 193 -4.45 15.90 3.42
N ALA A 194 -4.62 14.83 4.20
CA ALA A 194 -3.63 13.76 4.34
C ALA A 194 -3.45 12.97 3.03
N TRP A 195 -4.56 12.69 2.35
CA TRP A 195 -4.57 12.03 1.05
C TRP A 195 -3.85 12.85 -0.02
N GLN A 196 -4.14 14.14 -0.12
CA GLN A 196 -3.48 15.01 -1.10
C GLN A 196 -1.96 15.04 -0.85
N ARG A 197 -1.52 15.24 0.41
CA ARG A 197 -0.09 15.21 0.75
C ARG A 197 0.57 13.88 0.38
N TYR A 198 -0.17 12.77 0.54
CA TYR A 198 0.29 11.46 0.13
C TYR A 198 0.46 11.39 -1.39
N LEU A 199 -0.55 11.76 -2.18
CA LEU A 199 -0.49 11.75 -3.64
C LEU A 199 0.59 12.70 -4.21
N ASP A 200 0.74 13.89 -3.63
CA ASP A 200 1.79 14.84 -4.00
C ASP A 200 3.17 14.20 -3.82
N ARG A 201 3.36 13.50 -2.70
CA ARG A 201 4.62 12.82 -2.39
C ARG A 201 4.89 11.64 -3.31
N VAL A 202 3.86 10.86 -3.65
CA VAL A 202 4.00 9.78 -4.64
C VAL A 202 4.39 10.37 -5.99
N THR A 203 3.72 11.43 -6.43
CA THR A 203 3.98 12.09 -7.72
C THR A 203 5.40 12.66 -7.76
N GLU A 204 5.84 13.36 -6.71
CA GLU A 204 7.20 13.88 -6.57
C GLU A 204 8.25 12.76 -6.70
N VAL A 205 8.09 11.68 -5.93
CA VAL A 205 9.02 10.56 -5.98
C VAL A 205 8.99 9.92 -7.36
N MET A 206 7.83 9.70 -7.96
CA MET A 206 7.74 9.08 -9.28
C MET A 206 8.24 9.96 -10.42
N GLY A 207 8.31 11.28 -10.23
CA GLY A 207 8.93 12.22 -11.16
C GLY A 207 10.46 12.18 -11.15
N ALA A 208 11.09 11.63 -10.10
CA ALA A 208 12.53 11.45 -10.03
C ALA A 208 13.00 10.26 -10.89
N ASP A 209 14.29 10.27 -11.26
CA ASP A 209 14.93 9.13 -11.91
C ASP A 209 15.18 7.99 -10.90
N HIS A 210 14.86 6.76 -11.31
CA HIS A 210 14.98 5.54 -10.51
C HIS A 210 15.83 4.51 -11.25
N ALA A 211 17.10 4.84 -11.52
CA ALA A 211 17.99 4.01 -12.32
C ALA A 211 18.11 2.53 -11.87
N ALA A 212 17.87 2.26 -10.59
CA ALA A 212 17.95 0.91 -10.02
C ALA A 212 16.64 0.10 -10.11
N THR A 213 15.47 0.73 -10.32
CA THR A 213 14.17 0.06 -10.24
C THR A 213 13.20 0.59 -11.30
N PRO A 214 12.66 -0.26 -12.19
CA PRO A 214 11.65 0.16 -13.14
C PRO A 214 10.44 0.81 -12.45
N ARG A 215 9.99 1.96 -12.96
CA ARG A 215 8.89 2.75 -12.37
C ARG A 215 7.62 1.94 -12.11
N GLY A 216 7.21 1.10 -13.06
CA GLY A 216 6.04 0.24 -12.89
C GLY A 216 6.18 -0.80 -11.78
N PHE A 217 7.40 -1.32 -11.58
CA PHE A 217 7.68 -2.24 -10.47
C PHE A 217 7.63 -1.52 -9.14
N LEU A 218 8.28 -0.35 -9.03
CA LEU A 218 8.27 0.46 -7.80
C LEU A 218 6.85 0.87 -7.39
N LEU A 219 6.01 1.26 -8.35
CA LEU A 219 4.61 1.62 -8.08
C LEU A 219 3.78 0.41 -7.64
N ALA A 220 3.97 -0.75 -8.27
CA ALA A 220 3.24 -1.97 -7.89
C ALA A 220 3.63 -2.39 -6.47
N GLU A 221 4.93 -2.41 -6.15
CA GLU A 221 5.42 -2.71 -4.81
C GLU A 221 4.92 -1.67 -3.77
N HIS A 222 4.93 -0.39 -4.13
CA HIS A 222 4.40 0.65 -3.27
C HIS A 222 2.92 0.46 -2.97
N ALA A 223 2.11 0.13 -3.98
CA ALA A 223 0.67 -0.13 -3.82
C ALA A 223 0.43 -1.27 -2.82
N GLN A 224 1.15 -2.38 -2.99
CA GLN A 224 1.05 -3.58 -2.14
C GLN A 224 1.40 -3.26 -0.69
N LEU A 225 2.58 -2.68 -0.45
CA LEU A 225 3.04 -2.35 0.91
C LEU A 225 2.12 -1.32 1.58
N THR A 226 1.54 -0.40 0.80
CA THR A 226 0.60 0.60 1.31
C THR A 226 -0.70 -0.06 1.77
N HIS A 227 -1.28 -0.94 0.96
CA HIS A 227 -2.49 -1.69 1.31
C HIS A 227 -2.25 -2.63 2.50
N GLU A 228 -1.07 -3.24 2.61
CA GLU A 228 -0.69 -4.03 3.77
C GLU A 228 -0.59 -3.19 5.05
N ARG A 229 0.01 -1.99 4.98
CA ARG A 229 0.03 -1.05 6.11
C ARG A 229 -1.38 -0.71 6.58
N TRP A 230 -2.27 -0.42 5.64
CA TRP A 230 -3.67 -0.09 5.91
C TRP A 230 -4.49 -1.29 6.38
N GLY A 231 -4.01 -2.51 6.19
CA GLY A 231 -4.73 -3.72 6.57
C GLY A 231 -5.83 -4.12 5.59
N ILE A 232 -5.69 -3.73 4.32
CA ILE A 232 -6.63 -4.13 3.26
C ILE A 232 -6.49 -5.63 3.00
N ASP A 233 -7.61 -6.34 3.08
CA ASP A 233 -7.64 -7.78 2.83
C ASP A 233 -7.22 -8.08 1.36
N PRO A 234 -6.38 -9.11 1.12
CA PRO A 234 -5.94 -9.46 -0.23
C PRO A 234 -7.08 -9.72 -1.23
N ALA A 235 -8.25 -10.17 -0.79
CA ALA A 235 -9.43 -10.35 -1.64
C ALA A 235 -10.03 -9.01 -2.07
N VAL A 236 -10.12 -8.04 -1.17
CA VAL A 236 -10.58 -6.66 -1.47
C VAL A 236 -9.62 -6.01 -2.47
N ASP A 237 -8.32 -6.14 -2.21
CA ASP A 237 -7.26 -5.60 -3.05
C ASP A 237 -7.27 -6.20 -4.47
N SER A 238 -7.42 -7.52 -4.55
CA SER A 238 -7.57 -8.26 -5.81
C SER A 238 -8.81 -7.85 -6.58
N LEU A 239 -9.95 -7.66 -5.90
CA LEU A 239 -11.20 -7.24 -6.51
C LEU A 239 -11.10 -5.82 -7.08
N ALA A 240 -10.50 -4.90 -6.33
CA ALA A 240 -10.29 -3.51 -6.77
C ALA A 240 -9.47 -3.45 -8.07
N ALA A 241 -8.35 -4.17 -8.12
CA ALA A 241 -7.49 -4.22 -9.30
C ALA A 241 -8.20 -4.84 -10.52
N MET A 242 -8.98 -5.92 -10.32
CA MET A 242 -9.75 -6.54 -11.41
C MET A 242 -10.86 -5.63 -11.92
N ALA A 243 -11.66 -5.05 -11.02
CA ALA A 243 -12.74 -4.15 -11.38
C ALA A 243 -12.23 -2.95 -12.19
N LEU A 244 -11.15 -2.32 -11.72
CA LEU A 244 -10.54 -1.19 -12.41
C LEU A 244 -9.98 -1.61 -13.79
N ARG A 245 -9.31 -2.76 -13.88
CA ARG A 245 -8.78 -3.27 -15.16
C ARG A 245 -9.88 -3.58 -16.15
N LEU A 246 -11.01 -4.13 -15.70
CA LEU A 246 -12.15 -4.43 -16.56
C LEU A 246 -12.84 -3.15 -17.06
N ALA A 247 -13.01 -2.15 -16.19
CA ALA A 247 -13.53 -0.84 -16.58
C ALA A 247 -12.66 -0.19 -17.67
N LEU A 248 -11.33 -0.14 -17.48
CA LEU A 248 -10.40 0.41 -18.48
C LEU A 248 -10.48 -0.28 -19.86
N ARG A 249 -10.81 -1.58 -19.90
CA ARG A 249 -10.95 -2.32 -21.17
C ARG A 249 -12.26 -2.02 -21.88
N ARG A 250 -13.32 -1.67 -21.14
CA ARG A 250 -14.64 -1.34 -21.70
C ARG A 250 -14.67 0.11 -22.23
N ASP A 251 -13.87 0.99 -21.63
CA ASP A 251 -13.74 2.40 -22.06
C ASP A 251 -12.71 2.59 -23.19
N GLY A 252 -11.88 1.58 -23.47
CA GLY A 252 -10.91 1.61 -24.57
C GLY A 252 -11.56 1.40 -25.94
N PRO A 253 -10.95 1.91 -27.04
CA PRO A 253 -11.40 1.57 -28.38
C PRO A 253 -11.36 0.04 -28.55
N PRO A 254 -12.34 -0.55 -29.27
CA PRO A 254 -12.40 -2.00 -29.45
C PRO A 254 -11.07 -2.50 -30.00
N SER A 255 -10.43 -3.41 -29.27
CA SER A 255 -9.21 -4.05 -29.74
C SER A 255 -9.56 -4.86 -30.99
N VAL A 256 -9.09 -4.41 -32.15
CA VAL A 256 -9.20 -5.20 -33.38
C VAL A 256 -8.44 -6.51 -33.15
N PRO A 257 -9.07 -7.68 -33.32
CA PRO A 257 -8.36 -8.94 -33.18
C PRO A 257 -7.20 -8.96 -34.17
N THR A 258 -5.97 -9.06 -33.65
CA THR A 258 -4.81 -9.29 -34.51
C THR A 258 -5.03 -10.64 -35.18
N ALA A 259 -5.28 -10.62 -36.49
CA ALA A 259 -5.45 -11.84 -37.26
C ALA A 259 -4.24 -12.75 -37.01
N PRO A 260 -4.44 -14.05 -36.75
CA PRO A 260 -3.33 -14.97 -36.61
C PRO A 260 -2.44 -14.89 -37.86
N PRO A 261 -1.10 -14.95 -37.72
CA PRO A 261 -0.22 -14.93 -38.87
C PRO A 261 -0.65 -16.03 -39.84
N ALA A 262 -0.97 -15.62 -41.07
CA ALA A 262 -1.41 -16.52 -42.11
C ALA A 262 -0.40 -17.67 -42.22
N ALA A 263 -0.87 -18.91 -42.06
CA ALA A 263 -0.03 -20.09 -42.22
C ALA A 263 0.61 -20.05 -43.61
N THR A 264 1.92 -19.84 -43.66
CA THR A 264 2.70 -19.89 -44.90
C THR A 264 2.60 -21.32 -45.43
N ARG A 265 1.75 -21.53 -46.43
CA ARG A 265 1.68 -22.78 -47.19
C ARG A 265 3.07 -23.02 -47.80
N ARG A 266 3.84 -23.94 -47.22
CA ARG A 266 5.03 -24.49 -47.89
C ARG A 266 4.56 -25.25 -49.13
N ILE A 267 4.86 -24.70 -50.30
CA ILE A 267 4.70 -25.40 -51.57
C ILE A 267 5.79 -26.47 -51.64
N PRO A 268 5.45 -27.75 -51.90
CA PRO A 268 6.44 -28.81 -52.01
C PRO A 268 7.20 -28.65 -53.33
N THR A 269 8.53 -28.57 -53.27
CA THR A 269 9.39 -28.75 -54.44
C THR A 269 9.44 -30.23 -54.79
N ARG A 270 9.18 -30.53 -56.07
CA ARG A 270 9.29 -31.86 -56.69
C ARG A 270 10.73 -32.37 -56.70
#